data_AF-X1HQ17-F1
#
_entry.id   AF-X1HQ17-F1
#
_cell.length_a   1.000
_cell.length_b   1.000
_cell.length_c   1.000
_cell.angle_alpha   90.00
_cell.angle_beta   90.00
_cell.angle_gamma   90.00
#
_symmetry.space_group_name_H-M   'P 1'
#
loop_
_entity.id
_entity.type
_entity.pdbx_description
1 polymer ?
#
loop_
_entity_poly.entity_id
_entity_poly.type
_entity_poly.pdbx_seq_one_letter_code
_entity_poly.pdbx_strand_id
1 'polypeptide(L)'
;SLDRREALKDADYVIITIEVGGLDAYLNDIKIPDKYGINQNVGDTIGPGGVFRALRTVPVMVDICKDMEKLCPNAHLLNYTNPMVINCWAMNKVSKIKKVGLCHSVQGTAQQLASYMQIPYEELSYWVAGINHMAWFLELKWKGKDAYPILRKVAKDKNLWERVIGGYKKFGMKDMVRFEIMKHFGYFVTESSYHMSEYVPYFRKTKKQMEKLAVSYRWWLDYKKTPDMYIKEIKEQIAGKNKIKMEKSNEYAPQIIYSLHTGKPCRINGNVENRGLITNLPEGCCVEVPCL
;
A
#
# COMPACT_ATOMS: atom_id res chain seq x y z
N SER A 1 -25.69 -1.20 6.84
CA SER A 1 -26.00 -1.51 8.24
C SER A 1 -24.84 -1.05 9.13
N LEU A 2 -25.09 -0.72 10.40
CA LEU A 2 -24.05 -0.52 11.41
C LEU A 2 -23.71 -1.82 12.15
N ASP A 3 -24.46 -2.89 11.92
CA ASP A 3 -24.17 -4.23 12.42
C ASP A 3 -23.28 -4.98 11.41
N ARG A 4 -22.07 -5.33 11.86
CA ARG A 4 -21.11 -6.11 11.08
C ARG A 4 -21.68 -7.47 10.65
N ARG A 5 -22.39 -8.17 11.53
CA ARG A 5 -22.88 -9.54 11.26
C ARG A 5 -23.97 -9.51 10.20
N GLU A 6 -24.84 -8.51 10.21
CA GLU A 6 -25.80 -8.30 9.11
C GLU A 6 -25.10 -8.03 7.78
N ALA A 7 -24.06 -7.19 7.78
CA ALA A 7 -23.30 -6.87 6.56
C ALA A 7 -22.51 -8.07 6.01
N LEU A 8 -22.17 -9.05 6.86
CA LEU A 8 -21.43 -10.25 6.47
C LEU A 8 -22.33 -11.40 5.99
N LYS A 9 -23.58 -11.45 6.44
CA LYS A 9 -24.49 -12.56 6.16
C LYS A 9 -24.64 -12.75 4.64
N ASP A 10 -24.37 -13.98 4.17
CA ASP A 10 -24.49 -14.40 2.77
C ASP A 10 -23.62 -13.61 1.77
N ALA A 11 -22.61 -12.87 2.25
CA ALA A 11 -21.72 -12.10 1.37
C ALA A 11 -20.79 -13.03 0.55
N ASP A 12 -20.58 -12.72 -0.73
CA ASP A 12 -19.56 -13.39 -1.57
C ASP A 12 -18.17 -12.75 -1.44
N TYR A 13 -18.14 -11.45 -1.09
CA TYR A 13 -16.91 -10.66 -0.97
C TYR A 13 -17.00 -9.75 0.24
N VAL A 14 -15.89 -9.66 0.99
CA VAL A 14 -15.76 -8.77 2.14
C VAL A 14 -14.54 -7.89 1.94
N ILE A 15 -14.78 -6.61 1.66
CA ILE A 15 -13.71 -5.62 1.47
C ILE A 15 -13.48 -4.89 2.78
N ILE A 16 -12.24 -4.92 3.29
CA ILE A 16 -11.87 -4.30 4.57
C ILE A 16 -10.99 -3.07 4.34
N THR A 17 -11.55 -1.89 4.63
CA THR A 17 -10.89 -0.58 4.53
C THR A 17 -11.05 0.22 5.83
N ILE A 18 -10.72 -0.39 6.98
CA ILE A 18 -11.00 0.19 8.30
C ILE A 18 -9.79 0.94 8.87
N GLU A 19 -10.05 1.88 9.75
CA GLU A 19 -9.04 2.52 10.59
C GLU A 19 -9.50 2.46 12.05
N VAL A 20 -8.97 1.48 12.79
CA VAL A 20 -9.40 1.24 14.18
C VAL A 20 -8.89 2.34 15.10
N GLY A 21 -9.83 3.07 15.70
CA GLY A 21 -9.57 4.25 16.54
C GLY A 21 -9.56 5.57 15.77
N GLY A 22 -9.73 5.53 14.44
CA GLY A 22 -9.77 6.72 13.59
C GLY A 22 -8.54 7.61 13.68
N LEU A 23 -8.71 8.87 13.28
CA LEU A 23 -7.64 9.85 13.22
C LEU A 23 -7.04 10.17 14.61
N ASP A 24 -7.83 10.14 15.68
CA ASP A 24 -7.34 10.45 17.02
C ASP A 24 -6.32 9.42 17.52
N ALA A 25 -6.59 8.14 17.30
CA ALA A 25 -5.62 7.09 17.59
C ALA A 25 -4.39 7.19 16.70
N TYR A 26 -4.58 7.45 15.40
CA TYR A 26 -3.46 7.61 14.46
C TYR A 26 -2.55 8.80 14.80
N LEU A 27 -3.10 9.91 15.29
CA LEU A 27 -2.28 11.03 15.77
C LEU A 27 -1.38 10.63 16.94
N ASN A 28 -1.84 9.73 17.80
CA ASN A 28 -1.02 9.21 18.90
C ASN A 28 0.09 8.28 18.39
N ASP A 29 -0.16 7.50 17.33
CA ASP A 29 0.85 6.65 16.68
C ASP A 29 2.07 7.43 16.20
N ILE A 30 1.87 8.71 15.86
CA ILE A 30 2.92 9.63 15.44
C ILE A 30 3.48 10.46 16.59
N LYS A 31 2.60 11.10 17.38
CA LYS A 31 3.01 12.07 18.41
C LYS A 31 3.72 11.43 19.59
N ILE A 32 3.35 10.21 19.99
CA ILE A 32 3.99 9.55 21.13
C ILE A 32 5.47 9.26 20.79
N PRO A 33 5.80 8.59 19.66
CA PRO A 33 7.19 8.37 19.27
C PRO A 33 8.00 9.66 19.06
N ASP A 34 7.38 10.73 18.54
CA ASP A 34 8.04 12.04 18.38
C ASP A 34 8.56 12.62 19.71
N LYS A 35 7.82 12.45 20.81
CA LYS A 35 8.25 12.90 22.15
C LYS A 35 9.56 12.25 22.60
N TYR A 36 9.89 11.09 22.04
CA TYR A 36 11.10 10.33 22.33
C TYR A 36 12.13 10.41 21.19
N GLY A 37 11.96 11.34 20.25
CA GLY A 37 12.90 11.56 19.15
C GLY A 37 12.82 10.51 18.03
N ILE A 38 11.79 9.67 18.01
CA ILE A 38 11.58 8.66 16.96
C ILE A 38 10.67 9.25 15.88
N ASN A 39 11.28 9.78 14.83
CA ASN A 39 10.53 10.41 13.76
C ASN A 39 10.07 9.41 12.69
N GLN A 40 8.75 9.23 12.61
CA GLN A 40 8.09 8.48 11.53
C GLN A 40 7.59 9.46 10.47
N ASN A 41 7.61 9.07 9.21
CA ASN A 41 6.75 9.72 8.24
C ASN A 41 5.36 9.09 8.45
N VAL A 42 4.95 8.10 7.68
CA VAL A 42 3.58 7.57 7.66
C VAL A 42 3.21 6.80 8.93
N GLY A 43 4.10 5.97 9.46
CA GLY A 43 3.88 5.27 10.74
C GLY A 43 2.68 4.30 10.76
N ASP A 44 2.24 3.79 9.61
CA ASP A 44 1.09 2.87 9.51
C ASP A 44 1.49 1.42 9.17
N THR A 45 2.79 1.18 8.90
CA THR A 45 3.29 -0.08 8.37
C THR A 45 4.24 -0.78 9.35
N ILE A 46 5.27 -0.05 9.81
CA ILE A 46 6.30 -0.53 10.73
C ILE A 46 6.62 0.56 11.77
N GLY A 47 7.69 0.37 12.54
CA GLY A 47 8.08 1.28 13.61
C GLY A 47 7.06 1.28 14.76
N PRO A 48 7.24 2.15 15.77
CA PRO A 48 6.31 2.22 16.89
C PRO A 48 4.87 2.48 16.47
N GLY A 49 4.64 3.35 15.49
CA GLY A 49 3.30 3.66 14.99
C GLY A 49 2.63 2.47 14.34
N GLY A 50 3.35 1.74 13.46
CA GLY A 50 2.84 0.52 12.85
C GLY A 50 2.53 -0.56 13.88
N VAL A 51 3.35 -0.71 14.93
CA VAL A 51 3.11 -1.65 16.04
C VAL A 51 1.87 -1.24 16.85
N PHE A 52 1.73 0.03 17.22
CA PHE A 52 0.55 0.51 17.96
C PHE A 52 -0.73 0.29 17.14
N ARG A 53 -0.69 0.59 15.84
CA ARG A 53 -1.79 0.36 14.90
C ARG A 53 -2.13 -1.12 14.79
N ALA A 54 -1.12 -2.00 14.69
CA ALA A 54 -1.33 -3.45 14.65
C ALA A 54 -2.02 -3.96 15.92
N LEU A 55 -1.56 -3.55 17.10
CA LEU A 55 -2.11 -4.00 18.38
C LEU A 55 -3.61 -3.65 18.51
N ARG A 56 -4.05 -2.55 17.92
CA ARG A 56 -5.48 -2.19 17.87
C ARG A 56 -6.24 -2.92 16.76
N THR A 57 -5.63 -3.07 15.59
CA THR A 57 -6.32 -3.54 14.39
C THR A 57 -6.43 -5.06 14.32
N VAL A 58 -5.37 -5.79 14.69
CA VAL A 58 -5.32 -7.25 14.57
C VAL A 58 -6.50 -7.94 15.28
N PRO A 59 -6.86 -7.61 16.53
CA PRO A 59 -8.02 -8.24 17.18
C PRO A 59 -9.32 -8.09 16.38
N VAL A 60 -9.55 -6.89 15.81
CA VAL A 60 -10.73 -6.62 14.99
C VAL A 60 -10.72 -7.45 13.70
N MET A 61 -9.58 -7.54 13.03
CA MET A 61 -9.42 -8.36 11.81
C MET A 61 -9.68 -9.84 12.09
N VAL A 62 -9.18 -10.34 13.22
CA VAL A 62 -9.40 -11.72 13.67
C VAL A 62 -10.88 -11.99 13.95
N ASP A 63 -11.57 -11.07 14.61
CA ASP A 63 -13.00 -11.24 14.90
C ASP A 63 -13.86 -11.15 13.63
N ILE A 64 -13.49 -10.31 12.65
CA ILE A 64 -14.12 -10.31 11.32
C ILE A 64 -13.96 -11.68 10.67
N CYS A 65 -12.76 -12.28 10.67
CA CYS A 65 -12.55 -13.62 10.13
C CYS A 65 -13.42 -14.67 10.81
N LYS A 66 -13.53 -14.66 12.15
CA LYS A 66 -14.38 -15.60 12.90
C LYS A 66 -15.87 -15.43 12.57
N ASP A 67 -16.33 -14.20 12.37
CA ASP A 67 -17.71 -13.93 11.94
C ASP A 67 -17.94 -14.42 10.52
N MET A 68 -16.99 -14.19 9.60
CA MET A 68 -17.06 -14.70 8.23
C MET A 68 -17.12 -16.22 8.18
N GLU A 69 -16.33 -16.93 9.00
CA GLU A 69 -16.36 -18.41 9.07
C GLU A 69 -17.75 -18.96 9.45
N LYS A 70 -18.55 -18.19 10.18
CA LYS A 70 -19.91 -18.57 10.58
C LYS A 70 -20.97 -18.12 9.58
N LEU A 71 -20.80 -16.95 8.98
CA LEU A 71 -21.87 -16.25 8.25
C LEU A 71 -21.70 -16.28 6.73
N CYS A 72 -20.46 -16.39 6.25
CA CYS A 72 -20.14 -16.40 4.82
C CYS A 72 -18.79 -17.14 4.57
N PRO A 73 -18.68 -18.43 4.93
CA PRO A 73 -17.40 -19.16 4.92
C PRO A 73 -16.75 -19.29 3.54
N ASN A 74 -17.54 -19.12 2.46
CA ASN A 74 -17.07 -19.22 1.09
C ASN A 74 -16.58 -17.88 0.51
N ALA A 75 -16.80 -16.77 1.23
CA ALA A 75 -16.50 -15.43 0.78
C ALA A 75 -15.00 -15.18 0.60
N HIS A 76 -14.67 -14.25 -0.30
CA HIS A 76 -13.31 -13.73 -0.45
C HIS A 76 -13.12 -12.45 0.37
N LEU A 77 -12.17 -12.48 1.32
CA LEU A 77 -11.74 -11.31 2.08
C LEU A 77 -10.67 -10.54 1.30
N LEU A 78 -10.96 -9.29 0.97
CA LEU A 78 -10.06 -8.38 0.25
C LEU A 78 -9.62 -7.26 1.21
N ASN A 79 -8.43 -7.38 1.78
CA ASN A 79 -7.94 -6.46 2.80
C ASN A 79 -7.16 -5.28 2.20
N TYR A 80 -7.55 -4.05 2.50
CA TYR A 80 -6.78 -2.83 2.22
C TYR A 80 -6.23 -2.18 3.51
N THR A 81 -6.52 -2.77 4.66
CA THR A 81 -6.22 -2.17 5.96
C THR A 81 -4.77 -2.45 6.38
N ASN A 82 -4.03 -1.38 6.65
CA ASN A 82 -2.69 -1.41 7.22
C ASN A 82 -2.68 -1.62 8.74
N PRO A 83 -1.62 -2.24 9.32
CA PRO A 83 -0.38 -2.67 8.66
C PRO A 83 -0.56 -4.00 7.91
N MET A 84 -0.42 -3.97 6.57
CA MET A 84 -0.83 -5.08 5.70
C MET A 84 -0.18 -6.42 6.08
N VAL A 85 1.14 -6.45 6.22
CA VAL A 85 1.89 -7.68 6.54
C VAL A 85 1.43 -8.25 7.88
N ILE A 86 1.32 -7.43 8.92
CA ILE A 86 0.97 -7.89 10.27
C ILE A 86 -0.48 -8.38 10.30
N ASN A 87 -1.41 -7.64 9.69
CA ASN A 87 -2.82 -8.01 9.63
C ASN A 87 -3.02 -9.32 8.86
N CYS A 88 -2.47 -9.42 7.65
CA CYS A 88 -2.57 -10.63 6.82
C CYS A 88 -1.91 -11.83 7.50
N TRP A 89 -0.74 -11.64 8.11
CA TRP A 89 -0.05 -12.72 8.83
C TRP A 89 -0.87 -13.21 10.02
N ALA A 90 -1.42 -12.32 10.84
CA ALA A 90 -2.29 -12.70 11.94
C ALA A 90 -3.53 -13.45 11.47
N MET A 91 -4.21 -12.96 10.43
CA MET A 91 -5.37 -13.63 9.84
C MET A 91 -5.04 -15.00 9.26
N ASN A 92 -3.86 -15.19 8.65
CA ASN A 92 -3.41 -16.48 8.11
C ASN A 92 -3.19 -17.51 9.22
N LYS A 93 -2.70 -17.08 10.39
CA LYS A 93 -2.47 -17.98 11.53
C LYS A 93 -3.75 -18.51 12.16
N VAL A 94 -4.85 -17.76 12.11
CA VAL A 94 -6.04 -18.06 12.92
C VAL A 94 -7.28 -18.44 12.12
N SER A 95 -7.28 -18.25 10.79
CA SER A 95 -8.48 -18.44 9.98
C SER A 95 -8.18 -19.04 8.60
N LYS A 96 -9.12 -19.86 8.11
CA LYS A 96 -9.06 -20.49 6.79
C LYS A 96 -9.81 -19.74 5.69
N ILE A 97 -10.43 -18.60 6.00
CA ILE A 97 -11.12 -17.75 5.00
C ILE A 97 -10.17 -17.42 3.84
N LYS A 98 -10.69 -17.53 2.61
CA LYS A 98 -9.98 -17.12 1.39
C LYS A 98 -9.69 -15.63 1.48
N LYS A 99 -8.43 -15.25 1.48
CA LYS A 99 -8.04 -13.85 1.69
C LYS A 99 -6.84 -13.43 0.86
N VAL A 100 -6.82 -12.16 0.51
CA VAL A 100 -5.67 -11.50 -0.10
C VAL A 100 -5.59 -10.07 0.42
N GLY A 101 -4.39 -9.64 0.79
CA GLY A 101 -4.12 -8.24 1.10
C GLY A 101 -3.74 -7.48 -0.17
N LEU A 102 -4.30 -6.28 -0.34
CA LEU A 102 -4.24 -5.48 -1.55
C LEU A 102 -3.66 -4.12 -1.23
N CYS A 103 -2.61 -3.75 -1.97
CA CYS A 103 -2.02 -2.42 -1.96
C CYS A 103 -1.82 -1.97 -3.40
N HIS A 104 -1.98 -0.67 -3.67
CA HIS A 104 -1.80 -0.11 -5.00
C HIS A 104 -0.33 0.22 -5.33
N SER A 105 0.58 -0.10 -4.41
CA SER A 105 1.98 0.28 -4.41
C SER A 105 2.74 -0.18 -5.66
N VAL A 106 2.47 -1.41 -6.11
CA VAL A 106 3.15 -2.00 -7.27
C VAL A 106 2.74 -1.30 -8.57
N GLN A 107 1.44 -1.21 -8.87
CA GLN A 107 0.97 -0.54 -10.09
C GLN A 107 1.29 0.96 -10.08
N GLY A 108 1.18 1.62 -8.92
CA GLY A 108 1.54 3.02 -8.77
C GLY A 108 3.04 3.26 -9.02
N THR A 109 3.90 2.38 -8.50
CA THR A 109 5.34 2.47 -8.74
C THR A 109 5.69 2.15 -10.19
N ALA A 110 5.03 1.19 -10.83
CA ALA A 110 5.25 0.88 -12.24
C ALA A 110 4.91 2.07 -13.16
N GLN A 111 3.78 2.75 -12.91
CA GLN A 111 3.42 3.99 -13.61
C GLN A 111 4.45 5.11 -13.37
N GLN A 112 4.92 5.21 -12.14
CA GLN A 112 5.96 6.18 -11.77
C GLN A 112 7.30 5.89 -12.49
N LEU A 113 7.70 4.62 -12.61
CA LEU A 113 8.90 4.20 -13.33
C LEU A 113 8.80 4.49 -14.83
N ALA A 114 7.64 4.25 -15.44
CA ALA A 114 7.38 4.63 -16.83
C ALA A 114 7.52 6.16 -17.03
N SER A 115 6.99 6.96 -16.10
CA SER A 115 7.13 8.42 -16.12
C SER A 115 8.60 8.88 -16.01
N TYR A 116 9.39 8.27 -15.14
CA TYR A 116 10.82 8.56 -14.99
C TYR A 116 11.61 8.23 -16.26
N MET A 117 11.31 7.10 -16.89
CA MET A 117 11.95 6.68 -18.13
C MET A 117 11.38 7.37 -19.39
N GLN A 118 10.28 8.10 -19.25
CA GLN A 118 9.56 8.76 -20.35
C GLN A 118 9.10 7.77 -21.43
N ILE A 119 8.57 6.63 -21.00
CA ILE A 119 8.03 5.59 -21.87
C ILE A 119 6.53 5.37 -21.59
N PRO A 120 5.76 4.86 -22.56
CA PRO A 120 4.37 4.47 -22.32
C PRO A 120 4.28 3.36 -21.26
N TYR A 121 3.32 3.48 -20.35
CA TYR A 121 3.11 2.51 -19.26
C TYR A 121 2.71 1.12 -19.81
N GLU A 122 1.94 1.12 -20.90
CA GLU A 122 1.40 -0.07 -21.55
C GLU A 122 2.50 -0.93 -22.21
N GLU A 123 3.67 -0.34 -22.47
CA GLU A 123 4.84 -1.03 -23.05
C GLU A 123 5.78 -1.59 -21.97
N LEU A 124 5.46 -1.37 -20.69
CA LEU A 124 6.23 -1.83 -19.54
C LEU A 124 5.70 -3.18 -19.03
N SER A 125 6.59 -4.14 -18.83
CA SER A 125 6.30 -5.38 -18.09
C SER A 125 7.28 -5.55 -16.94
N TYR A 126 6.82 -6.18 -15.87
CA TYR A 126 7.58 -6.28 -14.62
C TYR A 126 7.25 -7.51 -13.80
N TRP A 127 8.21 -7.96 -13.00
CA TRP A 127 8.05 -8.97 -11.97
C TRP A 127 8.46 -8.37 -10.62
N VAL A 128 7.52 -8.36 -9.68
CA VAL A 128 7.67 -7.66 -8.39
C VAL A 128 7.38 -8.62 -7.25
N ALA A 129 8.30 -8.73 -6.30
CA ALA A 129 8.14 -9.58 -5.12
C ALA A 129 8.84 -8.97 -3.89
N GLY A 130 8.29 -9.24 -2.70
CA GLY A 130 8.86 -8.85 -1.41
C GLY A 130 7.80 -8.85 -0.32
N ILE A 131 7.66 -7.75 0.41
CA ILE A 131 6.59 -7.54 1.40
C ILE A 131 5.89 -6.20 1.14
N ASN A 132 4.68 -6.00 1.66
CA ASN A 132 3.96 -4.75 1.50
C ASN A 132 4.81 -3.52 1.84
N HIS A 133 4.81 -2.53 0.95
CA HIS A 133 5.60 -1.29 1.05
C HIS A 133 7.14 -1.49 1.05
N MET A 134 7.63 -2.68 0.72
CA MET A 134 9.05 -2.98 0.47
C MET A 134 9.20 -4.18 -0.49
N ALA A 135 8.49 -4.13 -1.62
CA ALA A 135 8.60 -5.10 -2.70
C ALA A 135 9.54 -4.58 -3.80
N TRP A 136 10.22 -5.48 -4.51
CA TRP A 136 11.30 -5.12 -5.42
C TRP A 136 10.94 -5.47 -6.85
N PHE A 137 11.21 -4.57 -7.79
CA PHE A 137 11.07 -4.81 -9.24
C PHE A 137 12.19 -5.73 -9.73
N LEU A 138 12.12 -7.02 -9.45
CA LEU A 138 13.13 -8.01 -9.82
C LEU A 138 13.30 -8.15 -11.35
N GLU A 139 12.23 -7.92 -12.10
CA GLU A 139 12.31 -7.68 -13.55
C GLU A 139 11.61 -6.37 -13.90
N LEU A 140 12.23 -5.61 -14.81
CA LEU A 140 11.66 -4.40 -15.39
C LEU A 140 12.03 -4.37 -16.87
N LYS A 141 11.04 -4.50 -17.76
CA LYS A 141 11.24 -4.62 -19.20
C LYS A 141 10.42 -3.58 -19.95
N TRP A 142 11.02 -2.95 -20.96
CA TRP A 142 10.34 -2.10 -21.93
C TRP A 142 10.45 -2.75 -23.31
N LYS A 143 9.30 -3.03 -23.94
CA LYS A 143 9.24 -3.80 -25.21
C LYS A 143 10.04 -5.12 -25.14
N GLY A 144 9.94 -5.81 -24.00
CA GLY A 144 10.62 -7.08 -23.75
C GLY A 144 12.12 -6.99 -23.43
N LYS A 145 12.74 -5.79 -23.45
CA LYS A 145 14.17 -5.59 -23.15
C LYS A 145 14.35 -5.03 -21.74
N ASP A 146 15.44 -5.41 -21.07
CA ASP A 146 15.77 -4.88 -19.73
C ASP A 146 15.82 -3.35 -19.72
N ALA A 147 15.03 -2.74 -18.85
CA ALA A 147 14.88 -1.30 -18.72
C ALA A 147 15.73 -0.71 -17.58
N TYR A 148 16.38 -1.54 -16.75
CA TYR A 148 17.28 -1.03 -15.70
C TYR A 148 18.42 -0.15 -16.21
N PRO A 149 19.06 -0.41 -17.37
CA PRO A 149 20.07 0.50 -17.91
C PRO A 149 19.52 1.91 -18.16
N ILE A 150 18.25 2.05 -18.55
CA ILE A 150 17.58 3.34 -18.72
C ILE A 150 17.33 3.98 -17.36
N LEU A 151 16.74 3.21 -16.43
CA LEU A 151 16.44 3.70 -15.08
C LEU A 151 17.71 4.13 -14.31
N ARG A 152 18.85 3.45 -14.51
CA ARG A 152 20.15 3.85 -13.95
C ARG A 152 20.69 5.13 -14.57
N LYS A 153 20.39 5.43 -15.83
CA LYS A 153 20.68 6.76 -16.43
C LYS A 153 19.81 7.82 -15.78
N VAL A 154 18.52 7.54 -15.58
CA VAL A 154 17.60 8.43 -14.86
C VAL A 154 18.10 8.72 -13.44
N ALA A 155 18.61 7.71 -12.74
CA ALA A 155 19.16 7.87 -11.39
C ALA A 155 20.36 8.85 -11.33
N LYS A 156 21.02 9.17 -12.45
CA LYS A 156 22.12 10.15 -12.49
C LYS A 156 21.63 11.60 -12.61
N ASP A 157 20.41 11.82 -13.08
CA ASP A 157 19.81 13.15 -13.20
C ASP A 157 18.75 13.35 -12.10
N LYS A 158 19.12 14.11 -11.07
CA LYS A 158 18.27 14.37 -9.90
C LYS A 158 17.01 15.17 -10.26
N ASN A 159 17.00 15.92 -11.36
CA ASN A 159 15.81 16.64 -11.79
C ASN A 159 14.69 15.67 -12.20
N LEU A 160 15.06 14.46 -12.66
CA LEU A 160 14.08 13.45 -13.01
C LEU A 160 13.42 12.82 -11.78
N TRP A 161 14.06 12.88 -10.61
CA TRP A 161 13.48 12.38 -9.35
C TRP A 161 12.26 13.21 -8.91
N GLU A 162 12.10 14.41 -9.47
CA GLU A 162 10.99 15.32 -9.21
C GLU A 162 9.79 15.06 -10.13
N ARG A 163 9.92 14.18 -11.13
CA ARG A 163 8.83 13.76 -12.02
C ARG A 163 7.85 12.80 -11.34
N VAL A 164 7.65 12.98 -10.05
CA VAL A 164 6.65 12.25 -9.27
C VAL A 164 5.27 12.54 -9.86
N ILE A 165 4.43 11.50 -9.99
CA ILE A 165 3.05 11.57 -10.45
C ILE A 165 2.08 11.28 -9.29
N GLY A 166 0.77 11.42 -9.56
CA GLY A 166 -0.27 11.12 -8.57
C GLY A 166 -0.33 12.10 -7.40
N GLY A 167 -0.90 11.66 -6.27
CA GLY A 167 -1.09 12.50 -5.08
C GLY A 167 0.22 13.06 -4.53
N TYR A 168 1.30 12.28 -4.57
CA TYR A 168 2.62 12.69 -4.07
C TYR A 168 3.19 13.92 -4.76
N LYS A 169 2.85 14.15 -6.04
CA LYS A 169 3.26 15.36 -6.78
C LYS A 169 2.72 16.63 -6.13
N LYS A 170 1.46 16.60 -5.67
CA LYS A 170 0.81 17.75 -5.00
C LYS A 170 1.50 18.11 -3.68
N PHE A 171 2.16 17.14 -3.06
CA PHE A 171 2.87 17.28 -1.80
C PHE A 171 4.37 17.55 -2.00
N GLY A 172 4.82 17.82 -3.23
CA GLY A 172 6.21 18.15 -3.53
C GLY A 172 7.19 17.02 -3.22
N MET A 173 6.74 15.76 -3.18
CA MET A 173 7.62 14.63 -2.92
C MET A 173 8.71 14.54 -3.98
N LYS A 174 9.92 14.24 -3.54
CA LYS A 174 11.05 13.88 -4.42
C LYS A 174 11.47 12.47 -4.09
N ASP A 175 11.70 11.65 -5.11
CA ASP A 175 11.88 10.21 -4.89
C ASP A 175 13.31 9.79 -4.55
N MET A 176 13.97 10.57 -3.68
CA MET A 176 15.40 10.45 -3.42
C MET A 176 15.77 9.14 -2.72
N VAL A 177 14.94 8.69 -1.78
CA VAL A 177 15.26 7.54 -0.94
C VAL A 177 15.23 6.26 -1.77
N ARG A 178 14.23 6.10 -2.65
CA ARG A 178 14.15 4.92 -3.51
C ARG A 178 15.26 4.82 -4.54
N PHE A 179 15.64 5.94 -5.17
CA PHE A 179 16.77 5.96 -6.09
C PHE A 179 18.09 5.64 -5.37
N GLU A 180 18.28 6.14 -4.14
CA GLU A 180 19.45 5.79 -3.34
C GLU A 180 19.43 4.30 -2.96
N ILE A 181 18.28 3.74 -2.53
CA ILE A 181 18.13 2.30 -2.29
C ILE A 181 18.49 1.49 -3.54
N MET A 182 17.97 1.84 -4.72
CA MET A 182 18.29 1.14 -5.96
C MET A 182 19.79 1.17 -6.28
N LYS A 183 20.48 2.27 -5.95
CA LYS A 183 21.92 2.38 -6.16
C LYS A 183 22.70 1.35 -5.32
N HIS A 184 22.25 1.05 -4.10
CA HIS A 184 22.90 0.09 -3.20
C HIS A 184 22.50 -1.36 -3.47
N PHE A 185 21.21 -1.61 -3.76
CA PHE A 185 20.65 -2.96 -3.86
C PHE A 185 20.45 -3.44 -5.31
N GLY A 186 20.65 -2.57 -6.29
CA GLY A 186 20.56 -2.91 -7.71
C GLY A 186 19.15 -2.85 -8.30
N TYR A 187 18.10 -3.02 -7.47
CA TYR A 187 16.70 -3.05 -7.89
C TYR A 187 15.88 -1.91 -7.29
N PHE A 188 14.88 -1.44 -8.03
CA PHE A 188 13.96 -0.40 -7.54
C PHE A 188 12.91 -1.01 -6.61
N VAL A 189 12.59 -0.29 -5.54
CA VAL A 189 11.73 -0.77 -4.47
C VAL A 189 10.39 -0.02 -4.46
N THR A 190 9.34 -0.67 -3.99
CA THR A 190 8.10 -0.03 -3.57
C THR A 190 8.19 0.41 -2.10
N GLU A 191 7.31 1.21 -1.53
CA GLU A 191 6.35 2.15 -2.14
C GLU A 191 7.00 3.53 -2.28
N SER A 192 6.52 4.61 -1.66
CA SER A 192 7.09 5.94 -1.81
C SER A 192 8.37 6.13 -0.98
N SER A 193 9.16 7.16 -1.30
CA SER A 193 10.33 7.54 -0.48
C SER A 193 9.97 7.82 0.98
N TYR A 194 8.72 8.21 1.26
CA TYR A 194 8.22 8.35 2.61
C TYR A 194 8.16 7.03 3.38
N HIS A 195 7.50 6.00 2.83
CA HIS A 195 7.43 4.67 3.44
C HIS A 195 8.81 4.01 3.51
N MET A 196 9.56 4.03 2.40
CA MET A 196 10.86 3.38 2.34
C MET A 196 11.86 3.97 3.35
N SER A 197 11.75 5.27 3.66
CA SER A 197 12.60 5.90 4.68
C SER A 197 12.35 5.40 6.10
N GLU A 198 11.20 4.77 6.38
CA GLU A 198 10.90 4.17 7.69
C GLU A 198 11.50 2.78 7.83
N TYR A 199 11.63 2.04 6.73
CA TYR A 199 12.24 0.70 6.71
C TYR A 199 13.74 0.73 6.97
N VAL A 200 14.40 1.83 6.62
CA VAL A 200 15.84 1.98 6.81
C VAL A 200 16.10 3.26 7.61
N PRO A 201 16.45 3.16 8.91
CA PRO A 201 16.60 4.32 9.80
C PRO A 201 17.74 5.27 9.36
N TYR A 202 18.59 4.85 8.42
CA TYR A 202 19.66 5.66 7.86
C TYR A 202 19.19 7.00 7.25
N PHE A 203 17.98 7.06 6.69
CA PHE A 203 17.46 8.25 6.01
C PHE A 203 16.81 9.28 6.94
N ARG A 204 16.61 8.93 8.22
CA ARG A 204 15.83 9.73 9.18
C ARG A 204 16.61 10.12 10.45
N LYS A 205 17.95 10.11 10.40
CA LYS A 205 18.79 10.34 11.60
C LYS A 205 18.76 11.77 12.12
N THR A 206 18.65 12.76 11.23
CA THR A 206 18.69 14.18 11.61
C THR A 206 17.66 14.99 10.83
N LYS A 207 17.20 16.10 11.41
CA LYS A 207 16.28 17.04 10.74
C LYS A 207 16.82 17.53 9.40
N LYS A 208 18.09 17.96 9.36
CA LYS A 208 18.77 18.41 8.12
C LYS A 208 18.78 17.33 7.04
N GLN A 209 19.01 16.07 7.42
CA GLN A 209 18.97 14.96 6.47
C GLN A 209 17.55 14.73 5.93
N MET A 210 16.54 14.72 6.80
CA MET A 210 15.16 14.52 6.39
C MET A 210 14.65 15.63 5.48
N GLU A 211 15.02 16.89 5.75
CA GLU A 211 14.71 18.04 4.88
C GLU A 211 15.37 17.89 3.51
N LYS A 212 16.68 17.55 3.48
CA LYS A 212 17.41 17.33 2.23
C LYS A 212 16.79 16.22 1.37
N LEU A 213 16.28 15.17 2.01
CA LEU A 213 15.67 14.02 1.34
C LEU A 213 14.16 14.21 1.05
N ALA A 214 13.58 15.36 1.46
CA ALA A 214 12.15 15.63 1.36
C ALA A 214 11.27 14.56 2.02
N VAL A 215 11.68 14.03 3.17
CA VAL A 215 10.94 12.98 3.92
C VAL A 215 10.46 13.42 5.30
N SER A 216 10.61 14.71 5.64
CA SER A 216 10.12 15.31 6.88
C SER A 216 8.65 15.71 6.82
N TYR A 217 8.12 16.00 5.63
CA TYR A 217 6.74 16.48 5.46
C TYR A 217 5.73 15.34 5.62
N ARG A 218 4.71 15.59 6.45
CA ARG A 218 3.66 14.63 6.82
C ARG A 218 2.31 15.08 6.28
N TRP A 219 2.10 14.93 4.98
CA TRP A 219 0.93 15.47 4.26
C TRP A 219 -0.41 15.03 4.87
N TRP A 220 -0.52 13.82 5.43
CA TRP A 220 -1.76 13.36 6.06
C TRP A 220 -2.10 14.12 7.35
N LEU A 221 -1.18 14.86 7.97
CA LEU A 221 -1.56 15.73 9.08
C LEU A 221 -2.44 16.89 8.59
N ASP A 222 -2.27 17.31 7.33
CA ASP A 222 -3.15 18.26 6.68
C ASP A 222 -4.52 17.64 6.39
N TYR A 223 -4.60 16.30 6.38
CA TYR A 223 -5.85 15.58 6.19
C TYR A 223 -6.81 15.63 7.37
N LYS A 224 -6.45 16.28 8.49
CA LYS A 224 -7.42 16.65 9.54
C LYS A 224 -8.65 17.37 9.00
N LYS A 225 -8.53 18.05 7.85
CA LYS A 225 -9.61 18.78 7.18
C LYS A 225 -10.32 17.99 6.07
N THR A 226 -9.81 16.82 5.69
CA THR A 226 -10.32 16.06 4.54
C THR A 226 -11.62 15.31 4.82
N PRO A 227 -11.89 14.78 6.03
CA PRO A 227 -13.20 14.25 6.34
C PRO A 227 -14.31 15.25 6.04
N ASP A 228 -14.13 16.52 6.42
CA ASP A 228 -15.11 17.58 6.14
C ASP A 228 -15.27 17.85 4.64
N MET A 229 -14.17 17.80 3.88
CA MET A 229 -14.21 17.96 2.42
C MET A 229 -14.93 16.79 1.74
N TYR A 230 -14.61 15.55 2.11
CA TYR A 230 -15.29 14.36 1.57
C TYR A 230 -16.76 14.32 1.98
N ILE A 231 -17.07 14.62 3.24
CA ILE A 231 -18.45 14.70 3.72
C ILE A 231 -19.20 15.79 2.96
N LYS A 232 -18.57 16.95 2.71
CA LYS A 232 -19.18 18.01 1.89
C LYS A 232 -19.44 17.53 0.47
N GLU A 233 -18.47 16.91 -0.19
CA GLU A 233 -18.62 16.37 -1.53
C GLU A 233 -19.74 15.31 -1.59
N ILE A 234 -19.78 14.38 -0.65
CA ILE A 234 -20.83 13.36 -0.53
C ILE A 234 -22.20 14.02 -0.32
N LYS A 235 -22.30 15.03 0.55
CA LYS A 235 -23.55 15.79 0.76
C LYS A 235 -23.99 16.51 -0.52
N GLU A 236 -23.06 17.09 -1.27
CA GLU A 236 -23.35 17.71 -2.56
C GLU A 236 -23.79 16.70 -3.62
N GLN A 237 -23.21 15.50 -3.64
CA GLN A 237 -23.63 14.39 -4.51
C GLN A 237 -25.04 13.89 -4.17
N ILE A 238 -25.33 13.67 -2.88
CA ILE A 238 -26.67 13.29 -2.39
C ILE A 238 -27.70 14.35 -2.76
N ALA A 239 -27.33 15.63 -2.64
CA ALA A 239 -28.19 16.75 -3.01
C ALA A 239 -28.32 16.96 -4.53
N GLY A 240 -27.70 16.13 -5.37
CA GLY A 240 -27.73 16.25 -6.82
C GLY A 240 -26.94 17.44 -7.38
N LYS A 241 -26.16 18.13 -6.55
CA LYS A 241 -25.34 19.28 -6.96
C LYS A 241 -24.10 18.84 -7.75
N ASN A 242 -23.52 17.71 -7.37
CA ASN A 242 -22.39 17.08 -8.05
C ASN A 242 -22.77 15.69 -8.55
N LYS A 243 -22.24 15.28 -9.70
CA LYS A 243 -22.41 13.91 -10.19
C LYS A 243 -21.42 12.98 -9.53
N ILE A 244 -21.85 11.75 -9.26
CA ILE A 244 -20.96 10.65 -8.90
C ILE A 244 -20.22 10.23 -10.18
N LYS A 245 -18.89 10.32 -10.16
CA LYS A 245 -18.05 9.85 -11.29
C LYS A 245 -17.90 8.35 -11.24
N MET A 246 -18.39 7.66 -12.28
CA MET A 246 -18.30 6.21 -12.43
C MET A 246 -17.20 5.87 -13.43
N GLU A 247 -15.95 5.98 -12.99
CA GLU A 247 -14.76 5.70 -13.81
C GLU A 247 -14.02 4.47 -13.28
N LYS A 248 -13.38 3.73 -14.17
CA LYS A 248 -12.57 2.57 -13.78
C LYS A 248 -11.34 3.04 -13.00
N SER A 249 -11.17 2.53 -11.78
CA SER A 249 -9.95 2.72 -11.00
C SER A 249 -8.90 1.64 -11.33
N ASN A 250 -7.66 1.88 -10.93
CA ASN A 250 -6.56 0.91 -11.01
C ASN A 250 -6.48 0.00 -9.78
N GLU A 251 -7.56 -0.07 -8.99
CA GLU A 251 -7.62 -0.89 -7.78
C GLU A 251 -7.86 -2.37 -8.10
N TYR A 252 -7.28 -3.25 -7.29
CA TYR A 252 -7.34 -4.69 -7.55
C TYR A 252 -8.67 -5.34 -7.18
N ALA A 253 -9.37 -4.88 -6.14
CA ALA A 253 -10.60 -5.55 -5.69
C ALA A 253 -11.69 -5.68 -6.79
N PRO A 254 -12.05 -4.61 -7.55
CA PRO A 254 -13.00 -4.75 -8.66
C PRO A 254 -12.51 -5.72 -9.75
N GLN A 255 -11.20 -5.79 -9.99
CA GLN A 255 -10.61 -6.70 -11.00
C GLN A 255 -10.70 -8.15 -10.55
N ILE A 256 -10.38 -8.43 -9.28
CA ILE A 256 -10.50 -9.77 -8.68
C ILE A 256 -11.95 -10.25 -8.73
N ILE A 257 -12.90 -9.40 -8.32
CA ILE A 257 -14.33 -9.72 -8.35
C ILE A 257 -14.78 -10.02 -9.78
N TYR A 258 -14.37 -9.19 -10.76
CA TYR A 258 -14.68 -9.42 -12.17
C TYR A 258 -14.10 -10.75 -12.68
N SER A 259 -12.85 -11.06 -12.35
CA SER A 259 -12.19 -12.31 -12.74
C SER A 259 -12.87 -13.53 -12.16
N LEU A 260 -13.25 -13.49 -10.88
CA LEU A 260 -13.93 -14.60 -10.21
C LEU A 260 -15.33 -14.88 -10.78
N HIS A 261 -16.06 -13.85 -11.24
CA HIS A 261 -17.38 -14.04 -11.86
C HIS A 261 -17.32 -14.44 -13.33
N THR A 262 -16.32 -13.97 -14.07
CA THR A 262 -16.27 -14.16 -15.53
C THR A 262 -15.35 -15.29 -15.96
N GLY A 263 -14.51 -15.80 -15.05
CA GLY A 263 -13.44 -16.75 -15.37
C GLY A 263 -12.30 -16.14 -16.20
N LYS A 264 -12.33 -14.82 -16.47
CA LYS A 264 -11.24 -14.13 -17.18
C LYS A 264 -10.11 -13.81 -16.20
N PRO A 265 -8.93 -14.44 -16.31
CA PRO A 265 -7.87 -14.24 -15.33
C PRO A 265 -7.36 -12.79 -15.35
N CYS A 266 -6.96 -12.28 -14.19
CA CYS A 266 -6.23 -11.02 -14.08
C CYS A 266 -5.00 -11.22 -13.20
N ARG A 267 -3.91 -10.53 -13.52
CA ARG A 267 -2.71 -10.55 -12.70
C ARG A 267 -2.79 -9.43 -11.68
N ILE A 268 -2.58 -9.76 -10.41
CA ILE A 268 -2.43 -8.81 -9.31
C ILE A 268 -1.09 -9.01 -8.62
N ASN A 269 -0.69 -8.05 -7.78
CA ASN A 269 0.29 -8.27 -6.74
C ASN A 269 -0.45 -8.36 -5.41
N GLY A 270 -0.47 -9.55 -4.81
CA GLY A 270 -1.24 -9.85 -3.62
C GLY A 270 -0.36 -10.15 -2.41
N ASN A 271 -0.82 -9.74 -1.24
CA ASN A 271 -0.23 -10.10 0.04
C ASN A 271 -0.84 -11.43 0.51
N VAL A 272 -0.03 -12.49 0.51
CA VAL A 272 -0.44 -13.87 0.76
C VAL A 272 0.50 -14.55 1.75
N GLU A 273 0.13 -15.74 2.23
CA GLU A 273 1.00 -16.57 3.07
C GLU A 273 2.17 -17.11 2.24
N ASN A 274 3.39 -16.95 2.74
CA ASN A 274 4.59 -17.47 2.12
C ASN A 274 4.67 -18.99 2.36
N ARG A 275 4.45 -19.76 1.30
CA ARG A 275 4.60 -21.22 1.29
C ARG A 275 5.70 -21.64 0.32
N GLY A 276 6.89 -21.10 0.52
CA GLY A 276 8.01 -21.18 -0.43
C GLY A 276 7.93 -20.25 -1.64
N LEU A 277 7.07 -19.22 -1.62
CA LEU A 277 6.94 -18.23 -2.71
C LEU A 277 8.18 -17.31 -2.77
N ILE A 278 8.72 -16.96 -1.61
CA ILE A 278 10.01 -16.30 -1.45
C ILE A 278 10.84 -17.15 -0.48
N THR A 279 11.75 -17.94 -1.04
CA THR A 279 12.43 -19.05 -0.34
C THR A 279 13.43 -18.60 0.71
N ASN A 280 13.89 -17.36 0.66
CA ASN A 280 14.81 -16.76 1.65
C ASN A 280 14.08 -15.91 2.71
N LEU A 281 12.75 -15.96 2.76
CA LEU A 281 11.95 -15.40 3.85
C LEU A 281 11.31 -16.52 4.69
N PRO A 282 10.96 -16.26 5.95
CA PRO A 282 10.38 -17.29 6.82
C PRO A 282 9.12 -17.92 6.24
N GLU A 283 8.95 -19.22 6.46
CA GLU A 283 7.74 -19.95 6.11
C GLU A 283 6.53 -19.42 6.90
N GLY A 284 5.39 -19.28 6.23
CA GLY A 284 4.14 -18.80 6.80
C GLY A 284 4.10 -17.31 7.11
N CYS A 285 5.14 -16.52 6.76
CA CYS A 285 5.08 -15.06 6.84
C CYS A 285 4.17 -14.49 5.73
N CYS A 286 3.87 -13.20 5.77
CA CYS A 286 3.12 -12.56 4.68
C CYS A 286 4.08 -11.92 3.67
N VAL A 287 3.92 -12.26 2.40
CA VAL A 287 4.71 -11.75 1.27
C VAL A 287 3.81 -11.14 0.20
N GLU A 288 4.32 -10.13 -0.50
CA GLU A 288 3.66 -9.51 -1.65
C GLU A 288 4.29 -10.06 -2.94
N VAL A 289 3.52 -10.79 -3.73
CA VAL A 289 4.00 -11.48 -4.95
C VAL A 289 2.95 -11.41 -6.07
N PRO A 290 3.31 -11.72 -7.32
CA PRO A 290 2.34 -11.81 -8.40
C PRO A 290 1.39 -13.00 -8.17
N CYS A 291 0.09 -12.76 -8.32
CA CYS A 291 -0.96 -13.78 -8.28
C CYS A 291 -1.77 -13.73 -9.58
N LEU A 292 -2.28 -14.88 -10.01
CA LEU A 292 -3.13 -15.06 -11.19
C LEU A 292 -4.54 -15.50 -10.77
#